data_AF-A0AAV8X359-F1
#
_entry.id   AF-A0AAV8X359-F1
#
_cell.length_a   1.000
_cell.length_b   1.000
_cell.length_c   1.000
_cell.angle_alpha   90.00
_cell.angle_beta   90.00
_cell.angle_gamma   90.00
#
_symmetry.space_group_name_H-M   'P 1'
#
loop_
_entity.id
_entity.type
_entity.pdbx_description
1 polymer ?
#
loop_
_entity_poly.entity_id
_entity_poly.type
_entity_poly.pdbx_seq_one_letter_code
_entity_poly.pdbx_strand_id
1 'polypeptide(L)'
;MASRQVFLKDLKVADLKRELEERECETTGKKADLQNRLREVLEKDGENPDTYLFDIAGDINSALQKNATQMQQKFEETSGKLEQKLIDNLEKKLQENSSCLQKQMSEYVDEKFEEIEKVERKIATLSLGSGEQQQMVNTSLKSPGSDSDRLSKPELSSPVEISKIRMKPPQFDGKSSWVNYLRQFEAAARANGWSLAEKATALTLALRGDATDILQTLSLEEQDDYHQLVKHLEMRYGQSHLEHVYHSQLKNRCQKNNESLQEFEADIARLVRLAYSSMPENVMERLAVQAFLDGLRDTETRQALTLARPSKLVDALARALEFEAAKQSCRGQAKVRRMEEGVEEGTCNEAEIRRVAKEILDKRPIRRWNGAKVRHIQGRRIEKKKEPPSSEKDVVIRRLTVVNDDWQRDELLRDQENDPNLKPIVNWKK
;
A
#
# COMPACT_ATOMS: atom_id res chain seq x y z
N MET A 1 27.03 -16.86 39.24
CA MET A 1 27.85 -17.64 38.29
C MET A 1 27.67 -19.10 38.64
N ALA A 2 27.42 -19.98 37.66
CA ALA A 2 27.30 -21.41 37.96
C ALA A 2 28.70 -22.01 38.16
N SER A 3 29.07 -22.23 39.41
CA SER A 3 30.30 -22.94 39.78
C SER A 3 30.08 -24.44 39.68
N ARG A 4 31.07 -25.17 39.16
CA ARG A 4 31.07 -26.63 39.15
C ARG A 4 32.04 -27.12 40.23
N GLN A 5 31.57 -28.00 41.09
CA GLN A 5 32.39 -28.67 42.09
C GLN A 5 33.19 -29.81 41.48
N VAL A 6 34.51 -29.79 41.71
CA VAL A 6 35.46 -30.74 41.14
C VAL A 6 36.49 -31.16 42.21
N PHE A 7 36.91 -32.42 42.19
CA PHE A 7 37.94 -32.95 43.11
C PHE A 7 39.36 -32.56 42.66
N LEU A 8 40.31 -32.57 43.60
CA LEU A 8 41.74 -32.24 43.36
C LEU A 8 42.36 -32.91 42.13
N LYS A 9 42.03 -34.18 41.89
CA LYS A 9 42.54 -34.98 40.75
C LYS A 9 42.08 -34.44 39.39
N ASP A 10 40.89 -33.86 39.35
CA ASP A 10 40.19 -33.44 38.12
C ASP A 10 40.39 -31.95 37.81
N LEU A 11 41.09 -31.20 38.67
CA LEU A 11 41.44 -29.79 38.41
C LEU A 11 42.37 -29.64 37.18
N LYS A 12 42.12 -28.61 36.38
CA LYS A 12 43.02 -28.20 35.28
C LYS A 12 44.21 -27.43 35.86
N VAL A 13 45.33 -27.36 35.13
CA VAL A 13 46.54 -26.65 35.57
C VAL A 13 46.29 -25.18 35.87
N ALA A 14 45.43 -24.52 35.09
CA ALA A 14 45.06 -23.12 35.33
C ALA A 14 44.36 -22.94 36.68
N ASP A 15 43.46 -23.85 37.03
CA ASP A 15 42.74 -23.82 38.31
C ASP A 15 43.68 -24.18 39.48
N LEU A 16 44.55 -25.19 39.33
CA LEU A 16 45.55 -25.54 40.35
C LEU A 16 46.48 -24.37 40.70
N LYS A 17 46.90 -23.61 39.68
CA LYS A 17 47.74 -22.42 39.90
C LYS A 17 46.99 -21.30 40.61
N ARG A 18 45.72 -21.08 40.25
CA ARG A 18 44.87 -20.08 40.92
C ARG A 18 44.68 -20.41 42.40
N GLU A 19 44.34 -21.66 42.71
CA GLU A 19 44.15 -22.12 44.10
C GLU A 19 45.45 -22.04 44.92
N LEU A 20 46.60 -22.37 44.31
CA LEU A 20 47.91 -22.21 44.95
C LEU A 20 48.28 -20.74 45.15
N GLU A 21 47.97 -19.87 44.19
CA GLU A 21 48.23 -18.43 44.27
C GLU A 21 47.37 -17.76 45.36
N GLU A 22 46.10 -18.16 45.48
CA GLU A 22 45.19 -17.70 46.54
C GLU A 22 45.66 -18.13 47.94
N ARG A 23 46.35 -19.27 48.02
CA ARG A 23 47.00 -19.77 49.25
C ARG A 23 48.48 -19.36 49.37
N GLU A 24 48.92 -18.36 48.60
CA GLU A 24 50.28 -17.78 48.60
C GLU A 24 51.43 -18.80 48.39
N CYS A 25 51.18 -19.85 47.60
CA CYS A 25 52.11 -20.93 47.31
C CYS A 25 52.73 -20.84 45.91
N GLU A 26 53.85 -21.54 45.71
CA GLU A 26 54.56 -21.57 44.43
C GLU A 26 53.75 -22.25 43.31
N THR A 27 53.50 -21.53 42.21
CA THR A 27 52.71 -21.98 41.05
C THR A 27 53.55 -22.61 39.92
N THR A 28 54.84 -22.87 40.18
CA THR A 28 55.82 -23.37 39.21
C THR A 28 55.90 -24.89 39.21
N GLY A 29 55.87 -25.54 38.03
CA GLY A 29 56.03 -27.00 37.93
C GLY A 29 55.00 -27.67 37.02
N LYS A 30 55.07 -29.00 36.94
CA LYS A 30 54.11 -29.82 36.17
C LYS A 30 52.84 -30.03 36.98
N LYS A 31 51.76 -30.48 36.32
CA LYS A 31 50.45 -30.69 36.96
C LYS A 31 50.53 -31.52 38.24
N ALA A 32 51.30 -32.60 38.24
CA ALA A 32 51.47 -33.47 39.39
C ALA A 32 52.13 -32.76 40.59
N ASP A 33 53.15 -31.93 40.33
CA ASP A 33 53.86 -31.17 41.37
C ASP A 33 52.91 -30.17 42.04
N LEU A 34 52.08 -29.48 41.24
CA LEU A 34 51.07 -28.54 41.73
C LEU A 34 49.97 -29.25 42.53
N GLN A 35 49.53 -30.43 42.09
CA GLN A 35 48.53 -31.23 42.83
C GLN A 35 49.07 -31.71 44.18
N ASN A 36 50.34 -32.11 44.24
CA ASN A 36 50.97 -32.57 45.48
C ASN A 36 51.15 -31.41 46.48
N ARG A 37 51.58 -30.23 46.02
CA ARG A 37 51.66 -29.06 46.90
C ARG A 37 50.28 -28.64 47.42
N LEU A 38 49.28 -28.61 46.55
CA LEU A 38 47.93 -28.25 46.97
C LEU A 38 47.34 -29.31 47.93
N ARG A 39 47.69 -30.59 47.77
CA ARG A 39 47.37 -31.66 48.72
C ARG A 39 47.99 -31.40 50.09
N GLU A 40 49.28 -31.11 50.14
CA GLU A 40 50.00 -30.82 51.40
C GLU A 40 49.44 -29.59 52.12
N VAL A 41 49.09 -28.54 51.37
CA VAL A 41 48.46 -27.33 51.92
C VAL A 41 47.08 -27.64 52.49
N LEU A 42 46.25 -28.41 51.77
CA LEU A 42 44.94 -28.85 52.27
C LEU A 42 45.05 -29.68 53.56
N GLU A 43 46.01 -30.61 53.63
CA GLU A 43 46.25 -31.41 54.83
C GLU A 43 46.69 -30.55 56.02
N LYS A 44 47.52 -29.52 55.77
CA LYS A 44 47.96 -28.56 56.78
C LYS A 44 46.80 -27.71 57.30
N ASP A 45 45.85 -27.38 56.44
CA ASP A 45 44.62 -26.63 56.80
C ASP A 45 43.56 -27.53 57.47
N GLY A 46 43.83 -28.84 57.62
CA GLY A 46 42.92 -29.81 58.25
C GLY A 46 41.80 -30.32 57.34
N GLU A 47 41.88 -30.05 56.04
CA GLU A 47 40.91 -30.47 55.04
C GLU A 47 41.38 -31.77 54.36
N ASN A 48 40.48 -32.73 54.14
CA ASN A 48 40.84 -33.99 53.48
C ASN A 48 40.96 -33.79 51.96
N PRO A 49 42.16 -33.94 51.35
CA PRO A 49 42.37 -33.62 49.93
C PRO A 49 41.57 -34.48 48.95
N ASP A 50 41.20 -35.70 49.35
CA ASP A 50 40.45 -36.62 48.50
C ASP A 50 38.94 -36.38 48.57
N THR A 51 38.47 -35.63 49.59
CA THR A 51 37.05 -35.29 49.80
C THR A 51 36.74 -33.81 49.53
N TYR A 52 37.77 -32.96 49.50
CA TYR A 52 37.62 -31.53 49.25
C TYR A 52 37.12 -31.25 47.83
N LEU A 53 36.11 -30.37 47.74
CA LEU A 53 35.47 -29.95 46.50
C LEU A 53 35.83 -28.51 46.19
N PHE A 54 36.47 -28.29 45.05
CA PHE A 54 36.82 -26.95 44.58
C PHE A 54 35.71 -26.39 43.69
N ASP A 55 35.36 -25.12 43.91
CA ASP A 55 34.40 -24.40 43.09
C ASP A 55 35.08 -23.77 41.87
N ILE A 56 34.99 -24.43 40.73
CA ILE A 56 35.56 -23.91 39.47
C ILE A 56 34.50 -23.10 38.73
N ALA A 57 34.83 -21.87 38.35
CA ALA A 57 34.00 -21.05 37.46
C ALA A 57 33.88 -21.76 36.09
N GLY A 58 32.66 -22.15 35.70
CA GLY A 58 32.46 -22.93 34.48
C GLY A 58 32.82 -22.16 33.20
N ASP A 59 33.40 -22.87 32.22
CA ASP A 59 33.72 -22.41 30.84
C ASP A 59 32.49 -21.97 30.01
N ILE A 60 31.32 -21.78 30.65
CA ILE A 60 30.02 -21.42 30.09
C ILE A 60 30.12 -20.12 29.28
N ASN A 61 30.94 -19.16 29.72
CA ASN A 61 31.09 -17.88 29.03
C ASN A 61 31.67 -18.06 27.61
N SER A 62 32.62 -18.98 27.43
CA SER A 62 33.21 -19.27 26.12
C SER A 62 32.22 -19.95 25.16
N ALA A 63 31.37 -20.83 25.67
CA ALA A 63 30.35 -21.52 24.88
C ALA A 63 29.20 -20.56 24.50
N LEU A 64 28.76 -19.71 25.43
CA LEU A 64 27.78 -18.66 25.16
C LEU A 64 28.29 -17.68 24.11
N GLN A 65 29.57 -17.28 24.20
CA GLN A 65 30.16 -16.35 23.24
C GLN A 65 30.30 -16.97 21.84
N LYS A 66 30.64 -18.27 21.75
CA LYS A 66 30.63 -19.01 20.47
C LYS A 66 29.23 -19.14 19.86
N ASN A 67 28.21 -19.40 20.69
CA ASN A 67 26.83 -19.48 20.22
C ASN A 67 26.33 -18.10 19.78
N ALA A 68 26.69 -17.04 20.50
CA ALA A 68 26.35 -15.67 20.15
C ALA A 68 26.98 -15.25 18.80
N THR A 69 28.27 -15.54 18.59
CA THR A 69 28.93 -15.25 17.31
C THR A 69 28.37 -16.06 16.15
N GLN A 70 28.03 -17.34 16.38
CA GLN A 70 27.34 -18.14 15.36
C GLN A 70 25.94 -17.61 15.02
N MET A 71 25.17 -17.18 16.02
CA MET A 71 23.86 -16.58 15.76
C MET A 71 23.99 -15.26 15.01
N GLN A 72 24.96 -14.42 15.38
CA GLN A 72 25.24 -13.16 14.69
C GLN A 72 25.62 -13.39 13.22
N GLN A 73 26.51 -14.34 12.96
CA GLN A 73 26.94 -14.67 11.61
C GLN A 73 25.76 -15.19 10.75
N LYS A 74 24.92 -16.07 11.31
CA LYS A 74 23.73 -16.57 10.60
C LYS A 74 22.73 -15.45 10.32
N PHE A 75 22.54 -14.54 11.26
CA PHE A 75 21.66 -13.39 11.07
C PHE A 75 22.16 -12.50 9.93
N GLU A 76 23.45 -12.15 9.94
CA GLU A 76 24.09 -11.35 8.87
C GLU A 76 23.95 -12.02 7.50
N GLU A 77 24.19 -13.34 7.42
CA GLU A 77 24.02 -14.11 6.18
C GLU A 77 22.57 -14.13 5.70
N THR A 78 21.60 -14.25 6.61
CA THR A 78 20.17 -14.20 6.23
C THR A 78 19.73 -12.80 5.82
N SER A 79 20.23 -11.76 6.49
CA SER A 79 19.94 -10.36 6.14
C SER A 79 20.49 -10.02 4.77
N GLY A 80 21.77 -10.33 4.51
CA GLY A 80 22.39 -10.08 3.20
C GLY A 80 21.70 -10.83 2.05
N LYS A 81 21.22 -12.05 2.29
CA LYS A 81 20.42 -12.80 1.29
C LYS A 81 19.06 -12.14 1.01
N LEU A 82 18.41 -11.59 2.04
CA LEU A 82 17.13 -10.89 1.88
C LEU A 82 17.33 -9.55 1.15
N GLU A 83 18.37 -8.80 1.50
CA GLU A 83 18.74 -7.55 0.84
C GLU A 83 19.06 -7.79 -0.63
N GLN A 84 19.86 -8.82 -0.95
CA GLN A 84 20.17 -9.14 -2.35
C GLN A 84 18.90 -9.51 -3.13
N LYS A 85 18.01 -10.34 -2.56
CA LYS A 85 16.74 -10.68 -3.21
C LYS A 85 15.84 -9.46 -3.43
N LEU A 86 15.85 -8.49 -2.51
CA LEU A 86 15.10 -7.26 -2.65
C LEU A 86 15.68 -6.41 -3.80
N ILE A 87 17.00 -6.27 -3.84
CA ILE A 87 17.71 -5.55 -4.91
C ILE A 87 17.41 -6.19 -6.27
N ASP A 88 17.58 -7.51 -6.40
CA ASP A 88 17.33 -8.24 -7.66
C ASP A 88 15.87 -8.08 -8.12
N ASN A 89 14.90 -8.10 -7.20
CA ASN A 89 13.49 -7.89 -7.52
C ASN A 89 13.21 -6.46 -8.00
N LEU A 90 13.79 -5.47 -7.31
CA LEU A 90 13.66 -4.06 -7.68
C LEU A 90 14.30 -3.77 -9.04
N GLU A 91 15.50 -4.31 -9.31
CA GLU A 91 16.17 -4.19 -10.60
C GLU A 91 15.35 -4.82 -11.71
N LYS A 92 14.81 -6.03 -11.49
CA LYS A 92 13.94 -6.70 -12.46
C LYS A 92 12.68 -5.88 -12.77
N LYS A 93 12.00 -5.37 -11.74
CA LYS A 93 10.81 -4.51 -11.93
C LYS A 93 11.15 -3.20 -12.63
N LEU A 94 12.29 -2.59 -12.32
CA LEU A 94 12.75 -1.37 -12.97
C LEU A 94 13.00 -1.62 -14.46
N GLN A 95 13.62 -2.74 -14.80
CA GLN A 95 13.93 -3.13 -16.18
C GLN A 95 12.68 -3.52 -16.97
N GLU A 96 11.72 -4.21 -16.36
CA GLU A 96 10.42 -4.48 -16.97
C GLU A 96 9.67 -3.17 -17.28
N ASN A 97 9.60 -2.25 -16.32
CA ASN A 97 8.96 -0.95 -16.50
C ASN A 97 9.64 -0.11 -17.58
N SER A 98 10.98 -0.06 -17.60
CA SER A 98 11.72 0.70 -18.63
C SER A 98 11.50 0.11 -20.03
N SER A 99 11.49 -1.22 -20.16
CA SER A 99 11.21 -1.88 -21.45
C SER A 99 9.77 -1.62 -21.93
N CYS A 100 8.80 -1.61 -21.02
CA CYS A 100 7.41 -1.31 -21.32
C CYS A 100 7.25 0.13 -21.82
N LEU A 101 7.82 1.10 -21.11
CA LEU A 101 7.80 2.51 -21.50
C LEU A 101 8.50 2.74 -22.84
N GLN A 102 9.65 2.08 -23.06
CA GLN A 102 10.38 2.19 -24.33
C GLN A 102 9.55 1.66 -25.50
N LYS A 103 8.82 0.55 -25.31
CA LYS A 103 7.91 0.01 -26.32
C LYS A 103 6.72 0.95 -26.58
N GLN A 104 6.09 1.46 -25.52
CA GLN A 104 5.00 2.43 -25.64
C GLN A 104 5.43 3.71 -26.38
N MET A 105 6.62 4.22 -26.08
CA MET A 105 7.17 5.38 -26.79
C MET A 105 7.44 5.07 -28.27
N SER A 106 7.96 3.88 -28.59
CA SER A 106 8.17 3.46 -29.98
C SER A 106 6.85 3.39 -30.74
N GLU A 107 5.82 2.76 -30.16
CA GLU A 107 4.49 2.65 -30.79
C GLU A 107 3.86 4.04 -31.03
N TYR A 108 3.99 4.96 -30.06
CA TYR A 108 3.51 6.33 -30.22
C TYR A 108 4.27 7.10 -31.31
N VAL A 109 5.59 6.94 -31.38
CA VAL A 109 6.41 7.57 -32.41
C VAL A 109 6.03 7.06 -33.80
N ASP A 110 5.85 5.75 -33.96
CA ASP A 110 5.42 5.14 -35.22
C ASP A 110 4.02 5.62 -35.65
N GLU A 111 3.07 5.70 -34.71
CA GLU A 111 1.73 6.25 -34.98
C GLU A 111 1.78 7.71 -35.44
N LYS A 112 2.64 8.53 -34.81
CA LYS A 112 2.82 9.93 -35.21
C LYS A 112 3.55 10.10 -36.53
N PHE A 113 4.49 9.21 -36.87
CA PHE A 113 5.12 9.20 -38.19
C PHE A 113 4.11 8.91 -39.31
N GLU A 114 3.21 7.93 -39.13
CA GLU A 114 2.14 7.62 -40.09
C GLU A 114 1.16 8.80 -40.28
N GLU A 115 0.80 9.49 -39.19
CA GLU A 115 0.00 10.72 -39.26
C GLU A 115 0.69 11.82 -40.07
N ILE A 116 2.00 12.02 -39.86
CA ILE A 116 2.81 12.99 -40.59
C ILE A 116 2.87 12.64 -42.08
N GLU A 117 3.17 11.39 -42.45
CA GLU A 117 3.20 10.97 -43.86
C GLU A 117 1.85 11.19 -44.55
N LYS A 118 0.74 10.98 -43.84
CA LYS A 118 -0.61 11.22 -44.38
C LYS A 118 -0.86 12.71 -44.61
N VAL A 119 -0.36 13.58 -43.73
CA VAL A 119 -0.43 15.04 -43.90
C VAL A 119 0.44 15.48 -45.06
N GLU A 120 1.65 14.96 -45.20
CA GLU A 120 2.56 15.26 -46.32
C GLU A 120 1.96 14.88 -47.67
N ARG A 121 1.34 13.69 -47.77
CA ARG A 121 0.60 13.28 -48.99
C ARG A 121 -0.56 14.21 -49.32
N LYS A 122 -1.30 14.69 -48.31
CA LYS A 122 -2.37 15.67 -48.51
C LYS A 122 -1.83 17.03 -48.96
N ILE A 123 -0.70 17.48 -48.40
CA ILE A 123 -0.04 18.71 -48.86
C ILE A 123 0.41 18.57 -50.31
N ALA A 124 1.02 17.43 -50.69
CA ALA A 124 1.47 17.19 -52.06
C ALA A 124 0.32 17.21 -53.07
N THR A 125 -0.82 16.58 -52.74
CA THR A 125 -2.01 16.58 -53.61
C THR A 125 -2.66 17.96 -53.73
N LEU A 126 -2.74 18.72 -52.65
CA LEU A 126 -3.23 20.12 -52.68
C LEU A 126 -2.28 21.04 -53.46
N SER A 127 -0.97 20.80 -53.37
CA SER A 127 0.04 21.56 -54.11
C SER A 127 -0.06 21.32 -55.63
N LEU A 128 -0.36 20.09 -56.06
CA LEU A 128 -0.64 19.77 -57.47
C LEU A 128 -1.95 20.41 -57.96
N GLY A 129 -3.01 20.45 -57.14
CA GLY A 129 -4.27 21.12 -57.47
C GLY A 129 -4.17 22.66 -57.56
N SER A 130 -3.20 23.27 -56.89
CA SER A 130 -2.92 24.71 -57.01
C SER A 130 -2.18 25.08 -58.30
N GLY A 131 -1.54 24.11 -58.98
CA GLY A 131 -0.85 24.33 -60.26
C GLY A 131 -1.80 24.60 -61.43
N GLU A 132 -3.00 24.03 -61.40
CA GLU A 132 -4.02 24.23 -62.45
C GLU A 132 -4.67 25.62 -62.37
N GLN A 133 -4.74 26.23 -61.19
CA GLN A 133 -5.29 27.58 -61.01
C GLN A 133 -4.29 28.70 -61.38
N GLN A 134 -2.98 28.43 -61.35
CA GLN A 134 -1.96 29.41 -61.75
C GLN A 134 -1.73 29.48 -63.27
N GLN A 135 -2.24 28.51 -64.06
CA GLN A 135 -2.14 28.56 -65.53
C GLN A 135 -3.26 29.36 -66.22
N MET A 136 -4.35 29.70 -65.51
CA MET A 136 -5.45 30.52 -66.06
C MET A 136 -5.28 32.04 -65.84
N VAL A 137 -4.36 32.48 -64.98
CA VAL A 137 -4.17 33.92 -64.69
C VAL A 137 -3.09 34.57 -65.57
N ASN A 138 -2.17 33.77 -66.14
CA ASN A 138 -1.01 34.30 -66.87
C ASN A 138 -1.21 34.41 -68.39
N THR A 139 -2.37 34.02 -68.92
CA THR A 139 -2.64 34.00 -70.38
C THR A 139 -3.43 35.20 -70.90
N SER A 140 -3.82 36.15 -70.04
CA SER A 140 -4.66 37.30 -70.44
C SER A 140 -4.01 38.66 -70.17
N LEU A 141 -2.70 38.83 -70.41
CA LEU A 141 -2.07 40.17 -70.48
C LEU A 141 -0.91 40.20 -71.50
N LYS A 142 -1.26 40.39 -72.77
CA LYS A 142 -0.46 41.01 -73.86
C LYS A 142 -1.48 41.77 -74.71
N SER A 143 -1.40 43.05 -75.09
CA SER A 143 -0.34 44.08 -75.18
C SER A 143 -1.08 45.45 -75.41
N PRO A 144 -0.52 46.52 -76.05
CA PRO A 144 0.17 47.68 -75.44
C PRO A 144 -0.42 49.09 -75.77
N GLY A 145 -0.01 50.11 -74.97
CA GLY A 145 0.02 51.56 -75.31
C GLY A 145 -1.34 52.30 -75.32
N SER A 146 -1.48 53.60 -75.06
CA SER A 146 -0.63 54.70 -74.58
C SER A 146 -1.57 55.81 -74.07
N ASP A 147 -0.99 56.78 -73.35
CA ASP A 147 -1.46 58.15 -73.12
C ASP A 147 -2.52 58.48 -72.04
N SER A 148 -1.97 59.13 -71.01
CA SER A 148 -2.38 60.44 -70.48
C SER A 148 -3.76 60.60 -69.82
N ASP A 149 -3.68 60.88 -68.52
CA ASP A 149 -4.28 62.03 -67.82
C ASP A 149 -5.35 61.76 -66.75
N ARG A 150 -5.09 62.42 -65.62
CA ARG A 150 -6.03 62.91 -64.58
C ARG A 150 -6.88 61.94 -63.73
N LEU A 151 -6.48 61.98 -62.46
CA LEU A 151 -7.29 62.31 -61.26
C LEU A 151 -8.03 61.19 -60.52
N SER A 152 -7.76 61.24 -59.20
CA SER A 152 -8.62 60.84 -58.08
C SER A 152 -8.51 59.40 -57.57
N LYS A 153 -7.75 59.26 -56.47
CA LYS A 153 -7.82 58.14 -55.52
C LYS A 153 -9.28 57.89 -55.10
N PRO A 154 -9.77 56.64 -55.08
CA PRO A 154 -10.88 56.27 -54.23
C PRO A 154 -10.34 55.75 -52.89
N GLU A 155 -10.78 56.41 -51.83
CA GLU A 155 -10.51 56.03 -50.46
C GLU A 155 -11.01 54.60 -50.17
N LEU A 156 -10.18 53.85 -49.44
CA LEU A 156 -10.58 52.62 -48.78
C LEU A 156 -11.75 52.93 -47.84
N SER A 157 -12.95 52.53 -48.24
CA SER A 157 -14.02 52.22 -47.30
C SER A 157 -13.53 51.07 -46.41
N SER A 158 -13.18 51.43 -45.18
CA SER A 158 -12.81 50.54 -44.09
C SER A 158 -13.74 49.32 -44.00
N PRO A 159 -13.20 48.10 -43.78
CA PRO A 159 -14.01 47.03 -43.22
C PRO A 159 -14.42 47.47 -41.82
N VAL A 160 -15.72 47.45 -41.55
CA VAL A 160 -16.31 47.65 -40.24
C VAL A 160 -15.51 46.87 -39.20
N GLU A 161 -14.76 47.58 -38.35
CA GLU A 161 -14.15 46.98 -37.17
C GLU A 161 -15.30 46.54 -36.25
N ILE A 162 -15.63 45.25 -36.31
CA ILE A 162 -16.25 44.59 -35.18
C ILE A 162 -15.23 44.77 -34.06
N SER A 163 -15.51 45.71 -33.17
CA SER A 163 -14.70 46.03 -32.00
C SER A 163 -14.43 44.73 -31.26
N LYS A 164 -13.22 44.16 -31.46
CA LYS A 164 -12.76 42.96 -30.75
C LYS A 164 -12.82 43.30 -29.27
N ILE A 165 -13.83 42.78 -28.56
CA ILE A 165 -13.94 42.91 -27.11
C ILE A 165 -12.68 42.26 -26.53
N ARG A 166 -11.72 43.08 -26.08
CA ARG A 166 -10.49 42.60 -25.46
C ARG A 166 -10.84 42.09 -24.06
N MET A 167 -10.77 40.78 -23.86
CA MET A 167 -11.03 40.18 -22.55
C MET A 167 -9.91 40.54 -21.58
N LYS A 168 -10.23 41.22 -20.48
CA LYS A 168 -9.22 41.50 -19.46
C LYS A 168 -9.02 40.25 -18.60
N PRO A 169 -7.77 39.84 -18.31
CA PRO A 169 -7.54 38.73 -17.41
C PRO A 169 -7.97 39.14 -16.00
N PRO A 170 -8.44 38.19 -15.17
CA PRO A 170 -8.67 38.45 -13.75
C PRO A 170 -7.35 38.88 -13.08
N GLN A 171 -7.44 39.53 -11.92
CA GLN A 171 -6.26 39.84 -11.12
C GLN A 171 -5.90 38.66 -10.22
N PHE A 172 -4.60 38.45 -9.97
CA PHE A 172 -4.11 37.40 -9.09
C PHE A 172 -3.44 37.99 -7.86
N ASP A 173 -4.01 37.69 -6.69
CA ASP A 173 -3.58 38.17 -5.38
C ASP A 173 -2.78 37.13 -4.57
N GLY A 174 -2.58 35.93 -5.12
CA GLY A 174 -1.91 34.82 -4.42
C GLY A 174 -2.82 33.98 -3.51
N LYS A 175 -4.09 34.36 -3.32
CA LYS A 175 -5.03 33.64 -2.43
C LYS A 175 -5.91 32.64 -3.18
N SER A 176 -6.19 32.93 -4.45
CA SER A 176 -6.95 32.04 -5.33
C SER A 176 -6.08 30.88 -5.82
N SER A 177 -6.69 29.74 -6.18
CA SER A 177 -5.94 28.60 -6.74
C SER A 177 -5.21 29.00 -8.03
N TRP A 178 -3.88 28.88 -8.02
CA TRP A 178 -3.01 29.20 -9.15
C TRP A 178 -3.43 28.49 -10.45
N VAL A 179 -3.73 27.19 -10.37
CA VAL A 179 -4.17 26.38 -11.53
C VAL A 179 -5.47 26.93 -12.15
N ASN A 180 -6.43 27.34 -11.33
CA ASN A 180 -7.69 27.91 -11.82
C ASN A 180 -7.48 29.29 -12.45
N TYR A 181 -6.64 30.12 -11.84
CA TYR A 181 -6.27 31.42 -12.39
C TYR A 181 -5.56 31.27 -13.74
N LEU A 182 -4.56 30.38 -13.84
CA LEU A 182 -3.81 30.14 -15.07
C LEU A 182 -4.74 29.70 -16.21
N ARG A 183 -5.70 28.80 -15.95
CA ARG A 183 -6.71 28.40 -16.96
C ARG A 183 -7.57 29.57 -17.45
N GLN A 184 -7.98 30.47 -16.55
CA GLN A 184 -8.74 31.67 -16.91
C GLN A 184 -7.88 32.66 -17.71
N PHE A 185 -6.64 32.85 -17.30
CA PHE A 185 -5.67 33.69 -17.98
C PHE A 185 -5.39 33.17 -19.40
N GLU A 186 -5.15 31.87 -19.56
CA GLU A 186 -4.95 31.23 -20.86
C GLU A 186 -6.19 31.29 -21.75
N ALA A 187 -7.38 31.18 -21.17
CA ALA A 187 -8.63 31.38 -21.92
C ALA A 187 -8.74 32.82 -22.45
N ALA A 188 -8.44 33.82 -21.62
CA ALA A 188 -8.42 35.22 -22.02
C ALA A 188 -7.33 35.50 -23.07
N ALA A 189 -6.15 34.91 -22.91
CA ALA A 189 -5.04 35.04 -23.84
C ALA A 189 -5.36 34.43 -25.21
N ARG A 190 -6.03 33.26 -25.24
CA ARG A 190 -6.52 32.64 -26.48
C ARG A 190 -7.59 33.48 -27.15
N ALA A 191 -8.53 34.03 -26.39
CA ALA A 191 -9.59 34.90 -26.92
C ALA A 191 -9.02 36.20 -27.53
N ASN A 192 -7.95 36.73 -26.96
CA ASN A 192 -7.30 37.95 -27.44
C ASN A 192 -6.19 37.74 -28.47
N GLY A 193 -5.73 36.50 -28.67
CA GLY A 193 -4.62 36.18 -29.56
C GLY A 193 -3.26 36.70 -29.09
N TRP A 194 -3.01 36.72 -27.78
CA TRP A 194 -1.74 37.25 -27.24
C TRP A 194 -0.53 36.40 -27.60
N SER A 195 0.53 37.07 -28.03
CA SER A 195 1.89 36.53 -28.15
C SER A 195 2.50 36.21 -26.78
N LEU A 196 3.61 35.47 -26.74
CA LEU A 196 4.28 35.11 -25.47
C LEU A 196 4.75 36.35 -24.69
N ALA A 197 5.28 37.37 -25.36
CA ALA A 197 5.67 38.63 -24.74
C ALA A 197 4.45 39.42 -24.20
N GLU A 198 3.33 39.43 -24.94
CA GLU A 198 2.08 40.05 -24.48
C GLU A 198 1.47 39.28 -23.30
N LYS A 199 1.63 37.96 -23.25
CA LYS A 199 1.22 37.14 -22.09
C LYS A 199 2.09 37.44 -20.88
N ALA A 200 3.40 37.54 -21.03
CA ALA A 200 4.31 37.87 -19.93
C ALA A 200 3.96 39.24 -19.33
N THR A 201 3.86 40.27 -20.18
CA THR A 201 3.48 41.62 -19.75
C THR A 201 2.08 41.68 -19.13
N ALA A 202 1.09 41.01 -19.73
CA ALA A 202 -0.26 40.94 -19.16
C ALA A 202 -0.30 40.20 -17.82
N LEU A 203 0.48 39.13 -17.67
CA LEU A 203 0.59 38.37 -16.42
C LEU A 203 1.22 39.23 -15.34
N THR A 204 2.36 39.88 -15.61
CA THR A 204 3.03 40.84 -14.72
C THR A 204 2.08 41.96 -14.26
N LEU A 205 1.26 42.51 -15.17
CA LEU A 205 0.28 43.54 -14.84
C LEU A 205 -0.92 43.04 -14.03
N ALA A 206 -1.26 41.75 -14.17
CA ALA A 206 -2.37 41.11 -13.48
C ALA A 206 -2.02 40.67 -12.04
N LEU A 207 -0.72 40.56 -11.71
CA LEU A 207 -0.27 40.29 -10.34
C LEU A 207 -0.59 41.47 -9.41
N ARG A 208 -1.07 41.15 -8.20
CA ARG A 208 -1.44 42.08 -7.14
C ARG A 208 -1.06 41.51 -5.77
N GLY A 209 -0.90 42.39 -4.79
CA GLY A 209 -0.60 42.00 -3.41
C GLY A 209 0.65 41.14 -3.30
N ASP A 210 0.59 40.09 -2.47
CA ASP A 210 1.69 39.15 -2.17
C ASP A 210 2.22 38.42 -3.42
N ALA A 211 1.46 38.36 -4.52
CA ALA A 211 1.90 37.79 -5.78
C ALA A 211 2.87 38.70 -6.55
N THR A 212 2.85 40.01 -6.28
CA THR A 212 3.76 41.00 -6.87
C THR A 212 5.18 40.84 -6.32
N ASP A 213 5.35 40.29 -5.12
CA ASP A 213 6.67 40.07 -4.49
C ASP A 213 7.56 39.13 -5.33
N ILE A 214 6.95 38.24 -6.13
CA ILE A 214 7.69 37.37 -7.05
C ILE A 214 8.45 38.19 -8.09
N LEU A 215 7.91 39.32 -8.53
CA LEU A 215 8.58 40.20 -9.48
C LEU A 215 9.85 40.82 -8.88
N GLN A 216 9.97 40.94 -7.56
CA GLN A 216 11.21 41.41 -6.91
C GLN A 216 12.29 40.33 -6.90
N THR A 217 11.89 39.05 -6.92
CA THR A 217 12.83 37.92 -6.91
C THR A 217 13.36 37.56 -8.30
N LEU A 218 12.74 38.10 -9.37
CA LEU A 218 13.07 37.82 -10.76
C LEU A 218 13.83 38.97 -11.41
N SER A 219 14.79 38.64 -12.27
CA SER A 219 15.43 39.63 -13.14
C SER A 219 14.46 40.13 -14.21
N LEU A 220 14.70 41.33 -14.76
CA LEU A 220 13.82 41.92 -15.79
C LEU A 220 13.76 41.05 -17.07
N GLU A 221 14.86 40.37 -17.42
CA GLU A 221 14.92 39.46 -18.56
C GLU A 221 14.05 38.20 -18.35
N GLU A 222 13.96 37.70 -17.12
CA GLU A 222 13.10 36.56 -16.76
C GLU A 222 11.62 36.95 -16.62
N GLN A 223 11.32 38.24 -16.38
CA GLN A 223 9.96 38.76 -16.33
C GLN A 223 9.33 38.91 -17.72
N ASP A 224 10.16 39.12 -18.74
CA ASP A 224 9.72 39.21 -20.14
C ASP A 224 9.49 37.81 -20.77
N ASP A 225 10.06 36.75 -20.18
CA ASP A 225 9.77 35.36 -20.55
C ASP A 225 8.57 34.80 -19.78
N TYR A 226 7.47 34.57 -20.50
CA TYR A 226 6.26 33.96 -19.96
C TYR A 226 6.51 32.63 -19.26
N HIS A 227 7.40 31.79 -19.78
CA HIS A 227 7.63 30.46 -19.22
C HIS A 227 8.35 30.50 -17.88
N GLN A 228 9.34 31.39 -17.72
CA GLN A 228 10.01 31.56 -16.42
C GLN A 228 9.04 32.16 -15.40
N LEU A 229 8.29 33.19 -15.79
CA LEU A 229 7.32 33.81 -14.90
C LEU A 229 6.27 32.81 -14.38
N VAL A 230 5.71 31.99 -15.27
CA VAL A 230 4.77 30.91 -14.91
C VAL A 230 5.44 29.88 -14.01
N LYS A 231 6.67 29.46 -14.30
CA LYS A 231 7.41 28.48 -13.49
C LYS A 231 7.63 28.98 -12.06
N HIS A 232 8.00 30.23 -11.88
CA HIS A 232 8.20 30.81 -10.54
C HIS A 232 6.88 30.96 -9.77
N LEU A 233 5.80 31.33 -10.46
CA LEU A 233 4.45 31.35 -9.89
C LEU A 233 3.99 29.92 -9.51
N GLU A 234 4.28 28.91 -10.34
CA GLU A 234 3.99 27.50 -10.05
C GLU A 234 4.82 26.98 -8.86
N MET A 235 6.08 27.38 -8.71
CA MET A 235 6.89 26.96 -7.56
C MET A 235 6.37 27.54 -6.24
N ARG A 236 5.93 28.80 -6.23
CA ARG A 236 5.49 29.49 -5.01
C ARG A 236 4.01 29.25 -4.68
N TYR A 237 3.15 29.22 -5.69
CA TYR A 237 1.68 29.14 -5.54
C TYR A 237 1.07 27.88 -6.16
N GLY A 238 1.84 27.11 -6.92
CA GLY A 238 1.41 25.80 -7.39
C GLY A 238 1.29 24.80 -6.25
N GLN A 239 0.51 23.75 -6.48
CA GLN A 239 0.14 22.78 -5.45
C GLN A 239 0.94 21.48 -5.53
N SER A 240 1.93 21.40 -6.44
CA SER A 240 2.73 20.18 -6.64
C SER A 240 3.53 19.79 -5.39
N HIS A 241 4.08 20.76 -4.66
CA HIS A 241 4.77 20.47 -3.38
C HIS A 241 3.82 19.98 -2.26
N LEU A 242 2.50 20.09 -2.45
CA LEU A 242 1.48 19.63 -1.52
C LEU A 242 0.94 18.24 -1.86
N GLU A 243 1.42 17.57 -2.92
CA GLU A 243 0.97 16.23 -3.34
C GLU A 243 1.03 15.22 -2.18
N HIS A 244 2.13 15.19 -1.43
CA HIS A 244 2.27 14.34 -0.24
C HIS A 244 1.26 14.66 0.86
N VAL A 245 0.91 15.95 1.03
CA VAL A 245 -0.12 16.38 1.99
C VAL A 245 -1.48 15.87 1.54
N TYR A 246 -1.81 15.97 0.24
CA TYR A 246 -3.06 15.47 -0.30
C TYR A 246 -3.17 13.94 -0.27
N HIS A 247 -2.07 13.21 -0.47
CA HIS A 247 -2.05 11.76 -0.23
C HIS A 247 -2.41 11.41 1.20
N SER A 248 -1.82 12.12 2.18
CA SER A 248 -2.12 11.91 3.59
C SER A 248 -3.57 12.29 3.93
N GLN A 249 -4.06 13.41 3.39
CA GLN A 249 -5.45 13.83 3.56
C GLN A 249 -6.42 12.80 3.00
N LEU A 250 -6.17 12.30 1.77
CA LEU A 250 -6.99 11.28 1.12
C LEU A 250 -7.02 9.98 1.92
N LYS A 251 -5.87 9.50 2.41
CA LYS A 251 -5.78 8.26 3.18
C LYS A 251 -6.54 8.34 4.51
N ASN A 252 -6.52 9.51 5.15
CA ASN A 252 -7.22 9.74 6.42
C ASN A 252 -8.66 10.24 6.22
N ARG A 253 -9.15 10.27 4.97
CA ARG A 253 -10.44 10.86 4.66
C ARG A 253 -11.57 9.88 4.95
N CYS A 254 -12.35 10.18 5.99
CA CYS A 254 -13.60 9.47 6.30
C CYS A 254 -14.79 10.43 6.26
N GLN A 255 -15.98 9.92 5.92
CA GLN A 255 -17.23 10.67 5.89
C GLN A 255 -17.58 11.18 7.30
N LYS A 256 -17.82 12.48 7.44
CA LYS A 256 -18.18 13.09 8.73
C LYS A 256 -19.65 12.86 9.08
N ASN A 257 -20.02 13.04 10.35
CA ASN A 257 -21.37 12.74 10.81
C ASN A 257 -22.47 13.61 10.16
N ASN A 258 -22.13 14.85 9.80
CA ASN A 258 -23.03 15.84 9.21
C ASN A 258 -22.74 16.09 7.72
N GLU A 259 -22.00 15.20 7.07
CA GLU A 259 -21.60 15.34 5.67
C GLU A 259 -22.44 14.42 4.79
N SER A 260 -23.00 15.01 3.72
CA SER A 260 -23.75 14.24 2.72
C SER A 260 -22.82 13.35 1.90
N LEU A 261 -23.38 12.28 1.32
CA LEU A 261 -22.60 11.38 0.45
C LEU A 261 -22.04 12.12 -0.78
N GLN A 262 -22.79 13.10 -1.29
CA GLN A 262 -22.39 13.94 -2.43
C GLN A 262 -21.22 14.87 -2.06
N GLU A 263 -21.25 15.53 -0.90
CA GLU A 263 -20.14 16.37 -0.45
C GLU A 263 -18.88 15.54 -0.21
N PHE A 264 -19.05 14.35 0.38
CA PHE A 264 -17.95 13.42 0.59
C PHE A 264 -17.32 12.95 -0.73
N GLU A 265 -18.15 12.54 -1.71
CA GLU A 265 -17.69 12.14 -3.04
C GLU A 265 -16.95 13.27 -3.75
N ALA A 266 -17.51 14.48 -3.74
CA ALA A 266 -16.90 15.64 -4.39
C ALA A 266 -15.53 15.98 -3.80
N ASP A 267 -15.38 15.86 -2.47
CA ASP A 267 -14.11 16.10 -1.80
C ASP A 267 -13.08 14.99 -2.07
N ILE A 268 -13.50 13.72 -2.12
CA ILE A 268 -12.63 12.60 -2.54
C ILE A 268 -12.15 12.82 -3.98
N ALA A 269 -13.06 13.15 -4.91
CA ALA A 269 -12.72 13.42 -6.30
C ALA A 269 -11.71 14.57 -6.44
N ARG A 270 -11.88 15.62 -5.63
CA ARG A 270 -10.95 16.76 -5.55
C ARG A 270 -9.59 16.31 -5.01
N LEU A 271 -9.55 15.59 -3.89
CA LEU A 271 -8.32 15.13 -3.25
C LEU A 271 -7.52 14.19 -4.16
N VAL A 272 -8.17 13.27 -4.87
CA VAL A 272 -7.50 12.35 -5.79
C VAL A 272 -6.83 13.10 -6.93
N ARG A 273 -7.51 14.08 -7.54
CA ARG A 273 -6.93 14.90 -8.62
C ARG A 273 -5.73 15.72 -8.16
N LEU A 274 -5.73 16.16 -6.91
CA LEU A 274 -4.63 16.93 -6.33
C LEU A 274 -3.46 16.04 -5.87
N ALA A 275 -3.77 14.84 -5.37
CA ALA A 275 -2.77 13.89 -4.89
C ALA A 275 -2.08 13.16 -6.06
N TYR A 276 -2.79 12.87 -7.15
CA TYR A 276 -2.30 12.07 -8.27
C TYR A 276 -2.35 12.85 -9.60
N SER A 277 -1.84 14.09 -9.60
CA SER A 277 -1.85 15.00 -10.77
C SER A 277 -1.19 14.42 -12.04
N SER A 278 -0.19 13.55 -11.87
CA SER A 278 0.62 12.94 -12.93
C SER A 278 0.06 11.60 -13.45
N MET A 279 -0.93 11.01 -12.77
CA MET A 279 -1.45 9.68 -13.10
C MET A 279 -2.58 9.74 -14.14
N PRO A 280 -2.76 8.70 -14.97
CA PRO A 280 -3.87 8.65 -15.91
C PRO A 280 -5.23 8.52 -15.22
N GLU A 281 -6.27 9.06 -15.86
CA GLU A 281 -7.61 9.22 -15.29
C GLU A 281 -8.26 7.90 -14.85
N ASN A 282 -8.02 6.82 -15.58
CA ASN A 282 -8.50 5.47 -15.22
C ASN A 282 -7.94 4.95 -13.89
N VAL A 283 -6.69 5.30 -13.56
CA VAL A 283 -6.08 4.93 -12.27
C VAL A 283 -6.63 5.81 -11.17
N MET A 284 -6.77 7.12 -11.43
CA MET A 284 -7.39 8.06 -10.50
C MET A 284 -8.83 7.64 -10.15
N GLU A 285 -9.66 7.25 -11.12
CA GLU A 285 -11.03 6.80 -10.88
C GLU A 285 -11.07 5.58 -9.94
N ARG A 286 -10.22 4.57 -10.17
CA ARG A 286 -10.16 3.39 -9.29
C ARG A 286 -9.71 3.74 -7.87
N LEU A 287 -8.72 4.62 -7.74
CA LEU A 287 -8.26 5.11 -6.43
C LEU A 287 -9.35 5.92 -5.72
N ALA A 288 -10.12 6.71 -6.47
CA ALA A 288 -11.22 7.49 -5.92
C ALA A 288 -12.36 6.59 -5.44
N VAL A 289 -12.73 5.57 -6.22
CA VAL A 289 -13.71 4.56 -5.78
C VAL A 289 -13.24 3.87 -4.51
N GLN A 290 -11.98 3.42 -4.46
CA GLN A 290 -11.45 2.74 -3.28
C GLN A 290 -11.46 3.65 -2.05
N ALA A 291 -10.96 4.88 -2.17
CA ALA A 291 -10.95 5.86 -1.09
C ALA A 291 -12.38 6.21 -0.61
N PHE A 292 -13.33 6.30 -1.54
CA PHE A 292 -14.74 6.50 -1.20
C PHE A 292 -15.28 5.32 -0.39
N LEU A 293 -15.07 4.08 -0.84
CA LEU A 293 -15.51 2.88 -0.12
C LEU A 293 -14.91 2.78 1.29
N ASP A 294 -13.59 3.00 1.40
CA ASP A 294 -12.88 2.87 2.67
C ASP A 294 -13.32 3.93 3.69
N GLY A 295 -13.60 5.15 3.22
CA GLY A 295 -14.00 6.27 4.05
C GLY A 295 -15.50 6.36 4.36
N LEU A 296 -16.35 5.47 3.84
CA LEU A 296 -17.80 5.46 4.16
C LEU A 296 -18.06 5.18 5.64
N ARG A 297 -18.95 5.98 6.24
CA ARG A 297 -19.33 5.84 7.66
C ARG A 297 -20.22 4.62 7.92
N ASP A 298 -21.19 4.36 7.04
CA ASP A 298 -22.15 3.27 7.24
C ASP A 298 -21.57 1.94 6.74
N THR A 299 -21.32 1.02 7.67
CA THR A 299 -20.71 -0.29 7.39
C THR A 299 -21.55 -1.13 6.43
N GLU A 300 -22.88 -1.07 6.52
CA GLU A 300 -23.79 -1.80 5.63
C GLU A 300 -23.72 -1.27 4.20
N THR A 301 -23.80 0.05 4.03
CA THR A 301 -23.65 0.72 2.72
C THR A 301 -22.29 0.38 2.11
N ARG A 302 -21.21 0.42 2.91
CA ARG A 302 -19.86 0.03 2.47
C ARG A 302 -19.82 -1.41 1.97
N GLN A 303 -20.34 -2.38 2.74
CA GLN A 303 -20.37 -3.78 2.33
C GLN A 303 -21.17 -4.00 1.04
N ALA A 304 -22.33 -3.36 0.91
CA ALA A 304 -23.15 -3.45 -0.30
C ALA A 304 -22.39 -2.94 -1.54
N LEU A 305 -21.69 -1.82 -1.41
CA LEU A 305 -20.90 -1.24 -2.49
C LEU A 305 -19.65 -2.08 -2.82
N THR A 306 -18.98 -2.65 -1.81
CA THR A 306 -17.85 -3.57 -2.02
C THR A 306 -18.26 -4.79 -2.84
N LEU A 307 -19.46 -5.34 -2.60
CA LEU A 307 -20.01 -6.44 -3.40
C LEU A 307 -20.41 -6.00 -4.80
N ALA A 308 -20.94 -4.77 -4.93
CA ALA A 308 -21.39 -4.24 -6.21
C ALA A 308 -20.24 -3.89 -7.17
N ARG A 309 -19.01 -3.67 -6.67
CA ARG A 309 -17.80 -3.36 -7.46
C ARG A 309 -18.02 -2.25 -8.50
N PRO A 310 -18.37 -1.02 -8.07
CA PRO A 310 -18.53 0.10 -9.01
C PRO A 310 -17.20 0.40 -9.74
N SER A 311 -17.30 0.68 -11.04
CA SER A 311 -16.13 1.03 -11.87
C SER A 311 -15.77 2.51 -11.78
N LYS A 312 -16.76 3.38 -11.62
CA LYS A 312 -16.60 4.84 -11.57
C LYS A 312 -17.09 5.38 -10.24
N LEU A 313 -16.53 6.52 -9.83
CA LEU A 313 -16.89 7.19 -8.60
C LEU A 313 -18.37 7.63 -8.60
N VAL A 314 -18.85 8.14 -9.73
CA VAL A 314 -20.26 8.53 -9.93
C VAL A 314 -21.20 7.34 -9.77
N ASP A 315 -20.82 6.16 -10.29
CA ASP A 315 -21.62 4.93 -10.14
C ASP A 315 -21.66 4.48 -8.68
N ALA A 316 -20.54 4.63 -7.96
CA ALA A 316 -20.46 4.33 -6.53
C ALA A 316 -21.40 5.24 -5.72
N LEU A 317 -21.45 6.54 -6.04
CA LEU A 317 -22.35 7.48 -5.41
C LEU A 317 -23.82 7.15 -5.69
N ALA A 318 -24.18 6.89 -6.94
CA ALA A 318 -25.56 6.53 -7.32
C ALA A 318 -26.06 5.30 -6.55
N ARG A 319 -25.24 4.25 -6.48
CA ARG A 319 -25.54 3.03 -5.72
C ARG A 319 -25.60 3.26 -4.22
N ALA A 320 -24.76 4.14 -3.68
CA ALA A 320 -24.79 4.52 -2.26
C ALA A 320 -26.11 5.21 -1.91
N LEU A 321 -26.57 6.13 -2.77
CA LEU A 321 -27.84 6.84 -2.62
C LEU A 321 -29.04 5.89 -2.76
N GLU A 322 -29.00 4.97 -3.73
CA GLU A 322 -30.02 3.92 -3.88
C GLU A 322 -30.13 3.05 -2.63
N PHE A 323 -28.99 2.64 -2.07
CA PHE A 323 -28.96 1.85 -0.84
C PHE A 323 -29.48 2.64 0.37
N GLU A 324 -29.11 3.92 0.49
CA GLU A 324 -29.61 4.78 1.56
C GLU A 324 -31.13 4.95 1.47
N ALA A 325 -31.66 5.19 0.26
CA ALA A 325 -33.10 5.27 0.02
C ALA A 325 -33.82 3.94 0.33
N ALA A 326 -33.27 2.80 -0.11
CA ALA A 326 -33.81 1.48 0.19
C ALA A 326 -33.84 1.22 1.72
N LYS A 327 -32.75 1.53 2.42
CA LYS A 327 -32.65 1.40 3.88
C LYS A 327 -33.65 2.27 4.61
N GLN A 328 -33.86 3.52 4.18
CA GLN A 328 -34.88 4.40 4.74
C GLN A 328 -36.30 3.85 4.53
N SER A 329 -36.59 3.24 3.38
CA SER A 329 -37.90 2.63 3.11
C SER A 329 -38.17 1.39 3.99
N CYS A 330 -37.17 0.56 4.23
CA CYS A 330 -37.27 -0.63 5.07
C CYS A 330 -37.42 -0.32 6.57
N ARG A 331 -36.86 0.81 7.03
CA ARG A 331 -37.01 1.28 8.42
C ARG A 331 -38.48 1.52 8.81
N GLY A 332 -39.33 1.91 7.86
CA GLY A 332 -40.77 2.08 8.08
C GLY A 332 -41.57 0.77 8.13
N GLN A 333 -41.04 -0.32 7.56
CA GLN A 333 -41.69 -1.64 7.55
C GLN A 333 -41.28 -2.53 8.73
N ALA A 334 -40.21 -2.17 9.44
CA ALA A 334 -39.77 -2.84 10.66
C ALA A 334 -40.59 -2.40 11.90
N LYS A 335 -41.92 -2.42 11.82
CA LYS A 335 -42.71 -2.72 13.01
C LYS A 335 -42.49 -4.21 13.27
N VAL A 336 -41.46 -4.52 14.06
CA VAL A 336 -41.33 -5.82 14.69
C VAL A 336 -42.67 -6.08 15.37
N ARG A 337 -43.47 -6.98 14.81
CA ARG A 337 -44.56 -7.60 15.56
C ARG A 337 -43.83 -8.31 16.69
N ARG A 338 -43.76 -7.65 17.85
CA ARG A 338 -43.57 -8.35 19.11
C ARG A 338 -44.73 -9.33 19.15
N MET A 339 -44.48 -10.58 18.75
CA MET A 339 -45.25 -11.68 19.27
C MET A 339 -45.03 -11.59 20.77
N GLU A 340 -46.05 -11.12 21.49
CA GLU A 340 -46.19 -11.54 22.87
C GLU A 340 -46.28 -13.07 22.79
N GLU A 341 -45.15 -13.71 23.06
CA GLU A 341 -45.10 -15.11 23.39
C GLU A 341 -45.91 -15.23 24.68
N GLY A 342 -47.22 -15.44 24.50
CA GLY A 342 -48.07 -15.93 25.56
C GLY A 342 -47.43 -17.21 26.04
N VAL A 343 -46.88 -17.16 27.25
CA VAL A 343 -46.46 -18.33 28.00
C VAL A 343 -47.72 -19.12 28.30
N GLU A 344 -48.18 -19.92 27.34
CA GLU A 344 -48.99 -21.09 27.64
C GLU A 344 -48.00 -22.22 27.91
N GLU A 345 -47.82 -22.52 29.20
CA GLU A 345 -47.16 -23.73 29.68
C GLU A 345 -47.98 -24.96 29.25
N GLY A 346 -47.86 -25.33 27.97
CA GLY A 346 -48.29 -26.61 27.45
C GLY A 346 -47.21 -27.64 27.76
N THR A 347 -47.43 -28.47 28.78
CA THR A 347 -46.57 -29.62 29.08
C THR A 347 -46.54 -30.56 27.86
N CYS A 348 -45.43 -30.54 27.12
CA CYS A 348 -45.19 -31.56 26.10
C CYS A 348 -44.89 -32.87 26.85
N ASN A 349 -45.84 -33.80 26.87
CA ASN A 349 -45.70 -35.07 27.56
C ASN A 349 -44.53 -35.86 26.98
N GLU A 350 -43.47 -36.03 27.77
CA GLU A 350 -42.27 -36.86 27.52
C GLU A 350 -42.61 -38.27 26.94
N ALA A 351 -43.81 -38.77 27.23
CA ALA A 351 -44.34 -40.04 26.69
C ALA A 351 -44.63 -40.01 25.18
N GLU A 352 -45.08 -38.88 24.62
CA GLU A 352 -45.37 -38.72 23.19
C GLU A 352 -44.07 -38.78 22.38
N ILE A 353 -43.02 -38.10 22.87
CA ILE A 353 -41.70 -38.04 22.24
C ILE A 353 -41.06 -39.44 22.22
N ARG A 354 -41.18 -40.19 23.32
CA ARG A 354 -40.68 -41.57 23.41
C ARG A 354 -41.43 -42.53 22.48
N ARG A 355 -42.72 -42.30 22.24
CA ARG A 355 -43.53 -43.13 21.35
C ARG A 355 -43.13 -42.95 19.89
N VAL A 356 -42.94 -41.71 19.46
CA VAL A 356 -42.47 -41.37 18.11
C VAL A 356 -41.04 -41.87 17.86
N ALA A 357 -40.15 -41.75 18.85
CA ALA A 357 -38.78 -42.26 18.75
C ALA A 357 -38.73 -43.80 18.59
N LYS A 358 -39.63 -44.52 19.27
CA LYS A 358 -39.71 -45.99 19.19
C LYS A 358 -40.25 -46.46 17.83
N GLU A 359 -41.21 -45.72 17.26
CA GLU A 359 -41.76 -46.01 15.93
C GLU A 359 -40.74 -45.79 14.79
N ILE A 360 -39.81 -44.86 14.97
CA ILE A 360 -38.71 -44.60 14.02
C ILE A 360 -37.65 -45.70 14.07
N LEU A 361 -37.39 -46.29 15.24
CA LEU A 361 -36.42 -47.38 15.39
C LEU A 361 -36.93 -48.73 14.85
N ASP A 362 -38.24 -49.00 14.92
CA ASP A 362 -38.80 -50.29 14.51
C ASP A 362 -38.99 -50.44 12.98
N LYS A 363 -38.89 -49.37 12.19
CA LYS A 363 -39.16 -49.39 10.73
C LYS A 363 -37.94 -49.52 9.79
N ARG A 364 -36.76 -49.92 10.29
CA ARG A 364 -35.60 -50.21 9.40
C ARG A 364 -35.30 -51.71 9.30
N PRO A 365 -35.60 -52.41 8.19
CA PRO A 365 -35.07 -53.74 7.98
C PRO A 365 -33.59 -53.65 7.58
N ILE A 366 -32.71 -54.17 8.44
CA ILE A 366 -31.29 -54.37 8.16
C ILE A 366 -31.18 -55.44 7.07
N ARG A 367 -30.79 -55.04 5.85
CA ARG A 367 -30.33 -56.00 4.83
C ARG A 367 -28.99 -56.57 5.30
N ARG A 368 -28.96 -57.86 5.65
CA ARG A 368 -27.70 -58.60 5.79
C ARG A 368 -27.14 -58.92 4.40
N TRP A 369 -25.89 -58.56 4.18
CA TRP A 369 -25.03 -59.30 3.25
C TRP A 369 -24.29 -60.37 4.06
N ASN A 370 -24.54 -61.63 3.72
CA ASN A 370 -23.81 -62.78 4.24
C ASN A 370 -22.42 -62.84 3.57
N GLY A 371 -21.38 -63.14 4.36
CA GLY A 371 -20.02 -63.29 3.85
C GLY A 371 -18.98 -63.66 4.91
N ALA A 372 -19.20 -64.78 5.61
CA ALA A 372 -18.21 -65.66 6.23
C ALA A 372 -16.97 -65.07 6.96
N LYS A 373 -16.97 -65.11 8.30
CA LYS A 373 -16.19 -66.09 9.10
C LYS A 373 -16.38 -65.84 10.60
N VAL A 374 -16.75 -66.90 11.29
CA VAL A 374 -16.83 -67.04 12.74
C VAL A 374 -15.42 -66.96 13.34
N ARG A 375 -15.25 -66.17 14.41
CA ARG A 375 -14.61 -66.62 15.66
C ARG A 375 -14.86 -65.62 16.81
N HIS A 376 -15.25 -66.19 17.94
CA HIS A 376 -15.56 -65.59 19.24
C HIS A 376 -14.36 -64.87 19.87
N ILE A 377 -14.63 -63.79 20.63
CA ILE A 377 -13.90 -63.48 21.87
C ILE A 377 -14.92 -63.03 22.94
N GLN A 378 -14.86 -63.71 24.09
CA GLN A 378 -15.64 -63.51 25.30
C GLN A 378 -15.50 -62.10 25.90
N GLY A 379 -16.56 -61.65 26.57
CA GLY A 379 -16.60 -60.36 27.28
C GLY A 379 -16.05 -60.36 28.70
N ARG A 380 -16.47 -59.30 29.42
CA ARG A 380 -16.18 -58.85 30.81
C ARG A 380 -15.03 -57.84 30.90
N ARG A 381 -15.07 -56.78 31.70
CA ARG A 381 -16.04 -56.18 32.64
C ARG A 381 -15.41 -54.84 33.04
N ILE A 382 -16.16 -53.74 33.00
CA ILE A 382 -15.68 -52.41 33.43
C ILE A 382 -15.85 -52.31 34.95
N GLU A 383 -14.77 -52.00 35.66
CA GLU A 383 -14.80 -51.53 37.06
C GLU A 383 -14.41 -50.05 37.14
N LYS A 384 -15.22 -49.28 37.87
CA LYS A 384 -15.05 -47.85 38.18
C LYS A 384 -14.08 -47.63 39.35
N LYS A 385 -13.38 -46.49 39.35
CA LYS A 385 -12.95 -45.61 40.48
C LYS A 385 -11.87 -44.63 39.96
N LYS A 386 -11.65 -43.38 40.43
CA LYS A 386 -12.28 -42.35 41.29
C LYS A 386 -11.33 -41.12 41.13
N GLU A 387 -11.85 -39.89 41.06
CA GLU A 387 -11.06 -38.64 41.07
C GLU A 387 -10.61 -38.23 42.49
N PRO A 388 -9.55 -37.42 42.66
CA PRO A 388 -9.27 -36.67 43.90
C PRO A 388 -9.45 -35.14 43.78
N PRO A 389 -9.53 -34.40 44.91
CA PRO A 389 -10.20 -33.09 44.99
C PRO A 389 -9.27 -31.87 45.09
N SER A 390 -9.89 -30.69 44.98
CA SER A 390 -9.33 -29.33 45.03
C SER A 390 -9.08 -28.76 46.44
N SER A 391 -8.06 -27.89 46.58
CA SER A 391 -8.22 -26.54 47.19
C SER A 391 -6.91 -25.72 47.12
N GLU A 392 -7.00 -24.52 46.54
CA GLU A 392 -6.50 -23.21 47.03
C GLU A 392 -4.99 -23.06 47.41
N LYS A 393 -4.23 -22.02 47.01
CA LYS A 393 -4.53 -20.63 46.62
C LYS A 393 -3.28 -19.93 46.04
N ASP A 394 -3.55 -18.93 45.19
CA ASP A 394 -2.83 -17.66 44.95
C ASP A 394 -1.35 -17.71 44.51
N VAL A 395 -0.97 -17.08 43.38
CA VAL A 395 -0.56 -15.67 43.33
C VAL A 395 -0.51 -15.16 41.85
N VAL A 396 -1.18 -14.02 41.61
CA VAL A 396 -0.93 -12.96 40.58
C VAL A 396 -1.57 -13.05 39.18
N ILE A 397 -2.84 -12.67 39.11
CA ILE A 397 -3.41 -11.42 38.52
C ILE A 397 -2.66 -10.70 37.36
N ARG A 398 -3.41 -10.53 36.25
CA ARG A 398 -3.45 -9.44 35.20
C ARG A 398 -2.39 -9.39 34.08
N ARG A 399 -2.86 -9.63 32.83
CA ARG A 399 -3.05 -8.54 31.84
C ARG A 399 -4.08 -8.92 30.76
N LEU A 400 -5.04 -8.01 30.58
CA LEU A 400 -6.11 -7.98 29.59
C LEU A 400 -5.60 -7.78 28.15
N THR A 401 -6.58 -7.87 27.22
CA THR A 401 -6.66 -7.41 25.81
C THR A 401 -6.13 -8.34 24.73
N VAL A 402 -7.06 -9.12 24.16
CA VAL A 402 -7.04 -9.61 22.77
C VAL A 402 -7.26 -8.41 21.85
N VAL A 403 -6.24 -8.07 21.08
CA VAL A 403 -6.37 -7.32 19.82
C VAL A 403 -6.71 -8.36 18.75
N ASN A 404 -7.85 -8.14 18.09
CA ASN A 404 -8.20 -8.78 16.83
C ASN A 404 -7.22 -8.27 15.76
N ASP A 405 -6.47 -9.17 15.13
CA ASP A 405 -5.82 -8.92 13.83
C ASP A 405 -5.88 -10.20 12.99
N ASP A 406 -7.01 -10.36 12.28
CA ASP A 406 -7.31 -11.43 11.33
C ASP A 406 -6.85 -11.03 9.91
N TRP A 407 -5.56 -10.73 9.72
CA TRP A 407 -5.03 -10.34 8.40
C TRP A 407 -3.68 -10.95 7.98
N GLN A 408 -3.28 -12.08 8.58
CA GLN A 408 -2.03 -12.78 8.19
C GLN A 408 -2.19 -14.26 7.79
N ARG A 409 -3.39 -14.71 7.37
CA ARG A 409 -3.58 -16.09 6.87
C ARG A 409 -3.58 -16.27 5.35
N ASP A 410 -3.76 -15.22 4.57
CA ASP A 410 -3.91 -15.35 3.10
C ASP A 410 -2.62 -15.14 2.29
N GLU A 411 -1.50 -14.80 2.93
CA GLU A 411 -0.19 -14.72 2.28
C GLU A 411 0.60 -16.05 2.36
N LEU A 412 0.15 -17.01 3.19
CA LEU A 412 0.87 -18.27 3.46
C LEU A 412 0.41 -19.47 2.61
N LEU A 413 -0.52 -19.25 1.67
CA LEU A 413 -1.08 -20.29 0.79
C LEU A 413 -0.72 -20.13 -0.70
N ARG A 414 0.11 -19.14 -1.06
CA ARG A 414 0.62 -18.98 -2.44
C ARG A 414 2.07 -19.40 -2.67
N ASP A 415 2.81 -19.71 -1.60
CA ASP A 415 4.25 -20.07 -1.69
C ASP A 415 4.53 -21.59 -1.60
N GLN A 416 3.50 -22.45 -1.69
CA GLN A 416 3.66 -23.92 -1.58
C GLN A 416 3.71 -24.69 -2.91
N GLU A 417 3.91 -24.04 -4.06
CA GLU A 417 3.96 -24.74 -5.36
C GLU A 417 5.32 -24.77 -6.06
N ASN A 418 6.44 -24.41 -5.42
CA ASN A 418 7.76 -24.49 -6.09
C ASN A 418 8.95 -24.83 -5.18
N ASP A 419 8.85 -25.91 -4.39
CA ASP A 419 10.02 -26.54 -3.76
C ASP A 419 10.28 -27.94 -4.36
N PRO A 420 11.38 -28.15 -5.10
CA PRO A 420 11.71 -29.43 -5.73
C PRO A 420 12.24 -30.50 -4.77
N ASN A 421 12.19 -30.31 -3.44
CA ASN A 421 12.81 -31.22 -2.47
C ASN A 421 11.87 -31.93 -1.47
N LEU A 422 10.55 -31.98 -1.72
CA LEU A 422 9.61 -32.72 -0.88
C LEU A 422 9.47 -34.19 -1.34
N LYS A 423 9.96 -35.13 -0.52
CA LYS A 423 9.73 -36.58 -0.68
C LYS A 423 8.25 -36.93 -0.40
N PRO A 424 7.66 -37.91 -1.11
CA PRO A 424 6.23 -38.22 -1.00
C PRO A 424 5.90 -38.92 0.32
N ILE A 425 4.86 -38.43 0.99
CA ILE A 425 4.28 -39.07 2.18
C ILE A 425 3.51 -40.32 1.74
N VAL A 426 3.98 -41.47 2.22
CA VAL A 426 3.41 -42.79 1.96
C VAL A 426 2.07 -42.92 2.70
N ASN A 427 1.03 -43.24 1.93
CA ASN A 427 -0.29 -43.67 2.37
C ASN A 427 -0.21 -44.79 3.43
N TRP A 428 -0.83 -44.58 4.59
CA TRP A 428 -1.23 -45.68 5.47
C TRP A 428 -2.75 -45.74 5.53
N LYS A 429 -3.33 -46.51 4.59
CA LYS A 429 -4.60 -47.21 4.78
C LYS A 429 -4.28 -48.65 5.17
N LYS A 430 -4.51 -49.00 6.43
CA LYS A 430 -5.28 -50.18 6.83
C LYS A 430 -5.53 -50.18 8.33
#